data_AF-A0A660MG83-F1
#
_entry.id   AF-A0A660MG83-F1
#
_cell.length_a   1.000
_cell.length_b   1.000
_cell.length_c   1.000
_cell.angle_alpha   90.00
_cell.angle_beta   90.00
_cell.angle_gamma   90.00
#
_symmetry.space_group_name_H-M   'P 1'
#
loop_
_entity.id
_entity.type
_entity.pdbx_description
1 polymer ?
#
loop_
_entity_poly.entity_id
_entity_poly.type
_entity_poly.pdbx_seq_one_letter_code
_entity_poly.pdbx_strand_id
1 'polypeptide(L)'
;MKRFATLTLFALLLSACGTHYRHGPTAAELHGQRGALRPGADYIVRPGDTLFGISWRYGLDMQEFARWNGISDPNRILVGQRLHTQPPRGVMRTPVYT
;
A
#
# COMPACT_ATOMS: atom_id res chain seq x y z
N MET A 1 -15.70 -55.61 21.38
CA MET A 1 -14.91 -54.42 21.79
C MET A 1 -13.89 -53.95 20.73
N LYS A 2 -14.10 -54.17 19.41
CA LYS A 2 -13.19 -53.70 18.33
C LYS A 2 -13.86 -52.87 17.23
N ARG A 3 -15.20 -52.75 17.23
CA ARG A 3 -15.97 -52.07 16.17
C ARG A 3 -16.20 -50.57 16.42
N PHE A 4 -15.94 -50.10 17.64
CA PHE A 4 -16.10 -48.68 17.99
C PHE A 4 -14.83 -47.86 17.75
N ALA A 5 -13.66 -48.51 17.63
CA ALA A 5 -12.37 -47.84 17.39
C ALA A 5 -12.19 -47.36 15.94
N THR A 6 -13.00 -47.85 15.00
CA THR A 6 -12.90 -47.51 13.58
C THR A 6 -13.73 -46.28 13.18
N LEU A 7 -14.66 -45.84 14.04
CA LEU A 7 -15.51 -44.67 13.78
C LEU A 7 -14.85 -43.35 14.18
N THR A 8 -13.92 -43.35 15.14
CA THR A 8 -13.18 -42.16 15.56
C THR A 8 -12.04 -41.75 14.63
N LEU A 9 -11.54 -42.66 13.78
CA LEU A 9 -10.43 -42.39 12.86
C LEU A 9 -10.87 -41.66 11.58
N PHE A 10 -12.14 -41.78 11.17
CA PHE A 10 -12.63 -41.26 9.88
C PHE A 10 -13.04 -39.77 9.93
N ALA A 11 -13.30 -39.22 11.12
CA ALA A 11 -13.77 -37.84 11.29
C ALA A 11 -12.65 -36.77 11.25
N LEU A 12 -11.37 -37.18 11.28
CA LEU A 12 -10.21 -36.27 11.29
C LEU A 12 -9.71 -35.87 9.89
N LEU A 13 -10.34 -36.36 8.81
CA LEU A 13 -9.86 -36.16 7.43
C LEU A 13 -10.54 -35.01 6.66
N LEU A 14 -11.53 -34.31 7.22
CA LEU A 14 -12.30 -33.27 6.49
C LEU A 14 -12.00 -31.82 6.92
N SER A 15 -10.87 -31.53 7.56
CA SER A 15 -10.49 -30.16 7.94
C SER A 15 -9.27 -29.65 7.18
N ALA A 16 -9.36 -29.55 5.85
CA ALA A 16 -8.27 -28.93 5.08
C ALA A 16 -8.69 -28.28 3.74
N CYS A 17 -9.98 -28.01 3.52
CA CYS A 17 -10.42 -27.21 2.36
C CYS A 17 -11.06 -25.89 2.80
N GLY A 18 -10.36 -25.15 3.67
CA GLY A 18 -10.45 -23.70 3.68
C GLY A 18 -9.28 -23.21 2.87
N THR A 19 -9.47 -23.04 1.57
CA THR A 19 -8.51 -22.40 0.67
C THR A 19 -7.90 -21.22 1.41
N HIS A 20 -6.65 -21.36 1.83
CA HIS A 20 -5.84 -20.22 2.18
C HIS A 20 -5.79 -19.41 0.89
N TYR A 21 -6.72 -18.47 0.75
CA TYR A 21 -6.58 -17.30 -0.08
C TYR A 21 -5.33 -16.61 0.48
N ARG A 22 -4.17 -17.07 0.04
CA ARG A 22 -3.00 -16.22 0.03
C ARG A 22 -3.42 -15.11 -0.88
N HIS A 23 -3.91 -14.02 -0.29
CA HIS A 23 -3.97 -12.75 -0.96
C HIS A 23 -2.58 -12.63 -1.59
N GLY A 24 -2.54 -12.64 -2.92
CA GLY A 24 -1.31 -12.31 -3.62
C GLY A 24 -0.81 -10.99 -3.05
N PRO A 25 0.51 -10.73 -3.07
CA PRO A 25 1.05 -9.52 -2.50
C PRO A 25 0.22 -8.34 -3.00
N THR A 26 -0.41 -7.65 -2.07
CA THR A 26 -1.17 -6.44 -2.36
C THR A 26 -0.26 -5.47 -3.11
N ALA A 27 -0.81 -4.50 -3.85
CA ALA A 27 0.02 -3.51 -4.53
C ALA A 27 1.01 -2.82 -3.57
N ALA A 28 0.66 -2.74 -2.27
CA ALA A 28 1.53 -2.30 -1.17
C ALA A 28 2.77 -3.20 -0.95
N GLU A 29 2.61 -4.53 -1.04
CA GLU A 29 3.71 -5.50 -0.90
C GLU A 29 4.60 -5.55 -2.15
N LEU A 30 4.03 -5.34 -3.35
CA LEU A 30 4.81 -5.18 -4.58
C LEU A 30 5.65 -3.90 -4.56
N HIS A 31 5.14 -2.82 -3.97
CA HIS A 31 5.84 -1.53 -3.86
C HIS A 31 7.05 -1.62 -2.92
N GLY A 32 6.96 -2.42 -1.85
CA GLY A 32 8.08 -2.69 -0.94
C GLY A 32 9.26 -3.42 -1.58
N GLN A 33 9.06 -4.06 -2.74
CA GLN A 33 10.09 -4.87 -3.41
C GLN A 33 10.82 -4.14 -4.55
N ARG A 34 10.33 -2.97 -5.02
CA ARG A 34 10.95 -2.22 -6.12
C ARG A 34 11.21 -0.76 -5.74
N GLY A 35 12.35 -0.51 -5.10
CA GLY A 35 13.03 0.79 -5.15
C GLY A 35 12.21 2.04 -4.80
N ALA A 36 11.10 1.88 -4.06
CA ALA A 36 10.29 2.98 -3.57
C ALA A 36 11.16 3.93 -2.76
N LEU A 37 11.21 5.20 -3.16
CA LEU A 37 11.89 6.19 -2.34
C LEU A 37 11.11 6.27 -1.02
N ARG A 38 11.82 6.07 0.09
CA ARG A 38 11.18 6.07 1.40
C ARG A 38 10.69 7.50 1.68
N PRO A 39 9.38 7.69 1.99
CA PRO A 39 8.90 9.00 2.34
C PRO A 39 9.53 9.44 3.66
N GLY A 40 10.24 10.57 3.64
CA GLY A 40 11.33 10.85 4.58
C GLY A 40 11.89 12.26 4.46
N ALA A 41 12.10 12.71 3.23
CA ALA A 41 12.61 14.04 2.90
C ALA A 41 11.61 14.77 1.99
N ASP A 42 11.65 16.10 2.03
CA ASP A 42 10.87 16.90 1.09
C ASP A 42 11.39 16.74 -0.33
N TYR A 43 10.49 16.85 -1.30
CA TYR A 43 10.81 16.79 -2.72
C TYR A 43 10.69 18.17 -3.35
N ILE A 44 11.65 18.56 -4.18
CA ILE A 44 11.59 19.79 -4.97
C ILE A 44 11.17 19.42 -6.39
N VAL A 45 10.03 19.97 -6.82
CA VAL A 45 9.45 19.72 -8.15
C VAL A 45 10.42 20.18 -9.24
N ARG A 46 10.66 19.30 -10.22
CA ARG A 46 11.54 19.53 -11.37
C ARG A 46 10.74 19.73 -12.65
N PRO A 47 11.33 20.31 -13.70
CA PRO A 47 10.68 20.39 -15.00
C PRO A 47 10.24 19.00 -15.49
N GLY A 48 8.96 18.89 -15.88
CA GLY A 48 8.36 17.63 -16.35
C GLY A 48 7.77 16.74 -15.24
N ASP A 49 7.92 17.09 -13.97
CA ASP A 49 7.27 16.36 -12.89
C ASP A 49 5.75 16.61 -12.90
N THR A 50 5.00 15.58 -12.49
CA THR A 50 3.57 15.66 -12.20
C THR A 50 3.31 15.17 -10.78
N LEU A 51 2.22 15.61 -10.15
CA LEU A 51 1.90 15.17 -8.79
C LEU A 51 1.70 13.65 -8.73
N PHE A 52 1.06 13.08 -9.75
CA PHE A 52 0.90 11.64 -9.93
C PHE A 52 2.24 10.90 -10.03
N GLY A 53 3.15 11.37 -10.88
CA GLY A 53 4.45 10.72 -11.06
C GLY A 53 5.29 10.74 -9.77
N ILE A 54 5.21 11.83 -9.00
CA ILE A 54 5.87 11.93 -7.71
C ILE A 54 5.20 10.99 -6.70
N SER A 55 3.88 11.04 -6.54
CA SER A 55 3.15 10.20 -5.57
C SER A 55 3.40 8.71 -5.85
N TRP A 56 3.37 8.30 -7.12
CA TRP A 56 3.68 6.95 -7.57
C TRP A 56 5.09 6.50 -7.17
N ARG A 57 6.10 7.36 -7.33
CA ARG A 57 7.49 7.06 -6.96
C ARG A 57 7.69 6.85 -5.46
N TYR A 58 6.85 7.46 -4.64
CA TYR A 58 6.87 7.33 -3.17
C TYR A 58 5.82 6.35 -2.63
N GLY A 59 5.00 5.75 -3.50
CA GLY A 59 3.91 4.84 -3.10
C GLY A 59 2.81 5.53 -2.32
N LEU A 60 2.57 6.81 -2.62
CA LEU A 60 1.58 7.63 -1.97
C LEU A 60 0.33 7.72 -2.84
N ASP A 61 -0.84 7.78 -2.20
CA ASP A 61 -2.04 8.22 -2.89
C ASP A 61 -1.85 9.64 -3.39
N MET A 62 -2.28 9.90 -4.63
CA MET A 62 -2.18 11.24 -5.19
C MET A 62 -3.10 12.23 -4.45
N GLN A 63 -4.32 11.83 -4.06
CA GLN A 63 -5.27 12.74 -3.41
C GLN A 63 -4.84 13.05 -1.98
N GLU A 64 -4.39 12.05 -1.22
CA GLU A 64 -3.84 12.28 0.11
C GLU A 64 -2.57 13.11 0.04
N PHE A 65 -1.68 12.82 -0.90
CA PHE A 65 -0.46 13.59 -1.10
C PHE A 65 -0.75 15.04 -1.49
N ALA A 66 -1.75 15.29 -2.34
CA ALA A 66 -2.24 16.65 -2.65
C ALA A 66 -2.74 17.36 -1.39
N ARG A 67 -3.57 16.67 -0.59
CA ARG A 67 -4.13 17.19 0.66
C ARG A 67 -3.04 17.54 1.68
N TRP A 68 -2.03 16.68 1.86
CA TRP A 68 -0.90 16.94 2.76
C TRP A 68 -0.11 18.19 2.37
N ASN A 69 -0.10 18.51 1.07
CA ASN A 69 0.64 19.64 0.50
C ASN A 69 -0.23 20.87 0.21
N GLY A 70 -1.51 20.86 0.60
CA GLY A 70 -2.44 21.98 0.37
C GLY A 70 -2.73 22.25 -1.11
N ILE A 71 -2.62 21.23 -1.97
CA ILE A 71 -2.81 21.36 -3.41
C ILE A 71 -4.28 21.08 -3.75
N SER A 72 -5.00 22.11 -4.20
CA SER A 72 -6.41 21.98 -4.63
C SER A 72 -6.55 21.47 -6.05
N ASP A 73 -5.61 21.80 -6.95
CA ASP A 73 -5.58 21.32 -8.33
C ASP A 73 -4.30 20.49 -8.54
N PRO A 74 -4.40 19.13 -8.55
CA PRO A 74 -3.26 18.23 -8.75
C PRO A 74 -2.48 18.45 -10.04
N ASN A 75 -3.09 19.09 -11.05
CA ASN A 75 -2.43 19.41 -12.32
C ASN A 75 -1.60 20.70 -12.26
N ARG A 76 -1.70 21.46 -11.16
CA ARG A 76 -0.98 22.72 -10.96
C ARG A 76 0.04 22.60 -9.84
N ILE A 77 1.17 21.99 -10.16
CA ILE A 77 2.39 22.08 -9.36
C ILE A 77 3.43 22.92 -10.10
N LEU A 78 4.23 23.69 -9.37
CA LEU A 78 5.23 24.60 -9.94
C LEU A 78 6.63 24.03 -9.78
N VAL A 79 7.48 24.24 -10.79
CA VAL A 79 8.91 23.92 -10.67
C VAL A 79 9.52 24.70 -9.50
N GLY A 80 10.32 24.02 -8.68
CA GLY A 80 10.88 24.56 -7.44
C GLY A 80 9.95 24.49 -6.23
N GLN A 81 8.68 24.09 -6.40
CA GLN A 81 7.76 23.89 -5.29
C GLN A 81 8.26 22.74 -4.40
N ARG A 82 8.20 22.97 -3.08
CA ARG A 82 8.54 21.97 -2.08
C ARG A 82 7.32 21.14 -1.72
N LEU A 83 7.44 19.82 -1.79
CA LEU A 83 6.40 18.86 -1.43
C LEU A 83 6.85 17.98 -0.27
N HIS A 84 6.02 17.91 0.76
CA HIS A 84 6.12 17.02 1.90
C HIS A 84 5.71 15.61 1.51
N THR A 85 6.68 14.70 1.46
CA THR A 85 6.45 13.28 1.14
C THR A 85 5.95 12.47 2.34
N GLN A 86 5.86 13.08 3.51
CA GLN A 86 5.34 12.44 4.71
C GLN A 86 3.96 13.00 5.08
N PRO A 87 3.08 12.16 5.64
CA PRO A 87 1.83 12.64 6.19
C PRO A 87 2.07 13.62 7.35
N PRO A 88 1.20 14.61 7.54
CA PRO A 88 1.19 15.45 8.73
C PRO A 88 1.08 14.59 10.00
N ARG A 89 1.64 15.09 11.11
CA ARG A 89 1.54 14.39 12.40
C ARG A 89 0.06 14.14 12.74
N GLY A 90 -0.30 12.89 12.96
CA GLY A 90 -1.67 12.46 13.25
C GLY A 90 -2.43 11.83 12.09
N VAL A 91 -1.88 11.84 10.87
CA VAL A 91 -2.43 11.07 9.73
C VAL A 91 -1.66 9.75 9.63
N MET A 92 -2.31 8.62 9.95
CA MET A 92 -1.73 7.30 9.71
C MET A 92 -1.54 7.09 8.20
N ARG A 93 -0.42 6.49 7.81
CA ARG A 93 -0.18 6.08 6.42
C ARG A 93 -1.21 5.02 6.06
N THR A 94 -2.28 5.42 5.41
CA THR A 94 -3.13 4.46 4.69
C THR A 94 -2.32 4.02 3.47
N PRO A 95 -1.94 2.75 3.33
CA PRO A 95 -1.37 2.28 2.07
C PRO A 95 -2.49 2.37 1.04
N VAL A 96 -2.30 3.21 0.03
CA VAL A 96 -3.32 3.42 -0.99
C VAL A 96 -2.86 2.78 -2.28
N TYR A 97 -3.45 1.62 -2.56
CA TYR A 97 -3.85 1.04 -3.84
C TYR A 97 -4.41 -0.33 -3.46
N THR A 98 -5.73 -0.40 -3.25
CA THR A 98 -6.46 -1.68 -3.17
C THR A 98 -7.33 -1.84 -4.40
#